data_AF-A0A9X8MY21-F1
#
_entry.id   AF-A0A9X8MY21-F1
#
_cell.length_a   1.000
_cell.length_b   1.000
_cell.length_c   1.000
_cell.angle_alpha   90.00
_cell.angle_beta   90.00
_cell.angle_gamma   90.00
#
_symmetry.space_group_name_H-M   'P 1'
#
loop_
_entity.id
_entity.type
_entity.pdbx_description
1 polymer ?
#
loop_
_entity_poly.entity_id
_entity_poly.type
_entity_poly.pdbx_seq_one_letter_code
_entity_poly.pdbx_strand_id
1 'polypeptide(L)'
;MRSTQIRTTFTDFFTSRGHQVVPSSPLLPDDPTLLLANAGMNQFKPYFLGETTPPFSRATSIQKCARTSDIDNVGRTNRHATFFEMMGNFSFGDYFKEDAIAFAWELLTQGYGLEKDKLWITIFEDDDEAEHLWRRIGVPASRIQRLGMEDNYWSMGVPGPSGPSSELNYDRGPAFGKEGGPAIDGERYVEIWNLVFMQHLRGEGDKKGNFPILGELTNKSIDTGLGLDRLAAILQDAQNVCTTDLLLPTFHTVQDLAGRQAPSEGEEKVSFQVVTEHARSIAFLIADGVLPAKDGRGYILRRLMRRAIRHARRLGIDGPVLPATTASVIGNLSDVWPELRGQDALIERVVTAEEESFHPHSGPGHPPAGRRDHPHLREAVGRPARRNRLRTRRHLRLPPGADRRGRPRGRTHRRRGTLRRTAGRAEGARQGRRQGQDCRGPAQDGHLP
;
A
#
# COMPACT_ATOMS: atom_id res chain seq x y z
N MET A 1 -6.25 0.29 22.43
CA MET A 1 -4.82 -0.02 22.75
C MET A 1 -3.91 0.85 21.88
N ARG A 2 -2.86 1.47 22.42
CA ARG A 2 -1.91 2.29 21.62
C ARG A 2 -0.96 1.40 20.82
N SER A 3 -0.43 1.89 19.70
CA SER A 3 0.45 1.12 18.82
C SER A 3 1.76 0.67 19.48
N THR A 4 2.28 1.43 20.44
CA THR A 4 3.43 0.98 21.25
C THR A 4 3.11 -0.26 22.07
N GLN A 5 1.92 -0.29 22.71
CA GLN A 5 1.45 -1.47 23.45
C GLN A 5 1.20 -2.65 22.52
N ILE A 6 0.63 -2.42 21.33
CA ILE A 6 0.42 -3.49 20.34
C ILE A 6 1.75 -4.16 19.98
N ARG A 7 2.79 -3.37 19.69
CA ARG A 7 4.14 -3.90 19.40
C ARG A 7 4.70 -4.72 20.56
N THR A 8 4.64 -4.19 21.79
CA THR A 8 5.14 -4.89 22.98
C THR A 8 4.39 -6.19 23.21
N THR A 9 3.05 -6.19 23.15
CA THR A 9 2.24 -7.41 23.30
C THR A 9 2.59 -8.46 22.26
N PHE A 10 2.83 -8.06 21.00
CA PHE A 10 3.28 -8.99 19.95
C PHE A 10 4.64 -9.62 20.28
N THR A 11 5.63 -8.78 20.56
CA THR A 11 7.01 -9.22 20.80
C THR A 11 7.08 -10.12 22.04
N ASP A 12 6.49 -9.70 23.16
CA ASP A 12 6.51 -10.45 24.42
C ASP A 12 5.83 -11.82 24.26
N PHE A 13 4.71 -11.88 23.53
CA PHE A 13 4.00 -13.13 23.25
C PHE A 13 4.87 -14.15 22.54
N PHE A 14 5.61 -13.74 21.50
CA PHE A 14 6.48 -14.64 20.75
C PHE A 14 7.81 -14.92 21.45
N THR A 15 8.39 -13.95 22.16
CA THR A 15 9.58 -14.18 23.00
C THR A 15 9.30 -15.21 24.10
N SER A 16 8.12 -15.18 24.74
CA SER A 16 7.72 -16.21 25.71
C SER A 16 7.58 -17.62 25.11
N ARG A 17 7.53 -17.73 23.78
CA ARG A 17 7.42 -18.97 23.01
C ARG A 17 8.73 -19.38 22.33
N GLY A 18 9.84 -18.74 22.75
CA GLY A 18 11.19 -19.08 22.29
C GLY A 18 11.57 -18.48 20.94
N HIS A 19 10.83 -17.49 20.43
CA HIS A 19 11.23 -16.76 19.23
C HIS A 19 12.32 -15.73 19.55
N GLN A 20 13.41 -15.75 18.79
CA GLN A 20 14.44 -14.73 18.85
C GLN A 20 13.90 -13.41 18.28
N VAL A 21 14.00 -12.32 19.04
CA VAL A 21 13.69 -10.98 18.52
C VAL A 21 14.79 -10.57 17.55
N VAL A 22 14.41 -10.26 16.31
CA VAL A 22 15.31 -9.77 15.26
C VAL A 22 14.90 -8.35 14.90
N PRO A 23 15.84 -7.38 14.86
CA PRO A 23 15.54 -6.01 14.43
C PRO A 23 14.95 -5.96 13.01
N SER A 24 14.20 -4.91 12.72
CA SER A 24 13.80 -4.60 11.34
C SER A 24 15.04 -4.43 10.47
N SER A 25 15.04 -5.04 9.28
CA SER A 25 16.00 -4.64 8.25
C SER A 25 15.67 -3.23 7.75
N PRO A 26 16.62 -2.54 7.08
CA PRO A 26 16.30 -1.35 6.30
C PRO A 26 15.26 -1.65 5.21
N LEU A 27 14.59 -0.61 4.72
CA LEU A 27 13.71 -0.69 3.56
C LEU A 27 14.44 -1.07 2.26
N LEU A 28 15.77 -1.03 2.25
CA LEU A 28 16.63 -1.39 1.13
C LEU A 28 17.18 -2.81 1.36
N PRO A 29 16.53 -3.84 0.81
CA PRO A 29 17.03 -5.21 0.96
C PRO A 29 18.33 -5.40 0.17
N ASP A 30 19.18 -6.29 0.67
CA ASP A 30 20.36 -6.83 -0.02
C ASP A 30 19.97 -7.96 -1.00
N ASP A 31 18.84 -7.75 -1.70
CA ASP A 31 18.32 -8.67 -2.71
C ASP A 31 18.14 -7.86 -4.01
N PRO A 32 18.89 -8.18 -5.09
CA PRO A 32 18.81 -7.44 -6.35
C PRO A 32 17.45 -7.58 -7.05
N THR A 33 16.64 -8.57 -6.67
CA THR A 33 15.29 -8.78 -7.21
C THR A 33 14.23 -7.90 -6.53
N LEU A 34 14.56 -7.24 -5.42
CA LEU A 34 13.63 -6.43 -4.63
C LEU A 34 14.05 -4.95 -4.57
N LEU A 35 13.13 -4.08 -4.98
CA LEU A 35 13.32 -2.64 -4.85
C LEU A 35 13.19 -2.15 -3.41
N LEU A 36 12.24 -2.68 -2.65
CA LEU A 36 11.97 -2.28 -1.27
C LEU A 36 11.55 -3.51 -0.47
N ALA A 37 11.88 -3.53 0.82
CA ALA A 37 11.36 -4.53 1.75
C ALA A 37 9.84 -4.39 1.84
N ASN A 38 9.10 -5.42 1.42
CA ASN A 38 7.65 -5.42 1.30
C ASN A 38 6.95 -6.40 2.26
N ALA A 39 7.74 -7.19 2.99
CA ALA A 39 7.32 -8.15 4.00
C ALA A 39 8.43 -8.40 5.05
N GLY A 40 8.06 -8.86 6.24
CA GLY A 40 8.99 -9.25 7.31
C GLY A 40 9.98 -10.34 6.91
N MET A 41 9.54 -11.28 6.07
CA MET A 41 10.33 -12.42 5.63
C MET A 41 11.51 -12.09 4.72
N ASN A 42 11.57 -10.88 4.12
CA ASN A 42 12.59 -10.59 3.10
C ASN A 42 14.02 -10.76 3.63
N GLN A 43 14.28 -10.36 4.88
CA GLN A 43 15.59 -10.51 5.53
C GLN A 43 15.92 -11.97 5.90
N PHE A 44 14.93 -12.87 5.89
CA PHE A 44 15.07 -14.30 6.20
C PHE A 44 15.00 -15.18 4.96
N LYS A 45 14.92 -14.61 3.75
CA LYS A 45 14.83 -15.35 2.49
C LYS A 45 15.91 -16.44 2.36
N PRO A 46 17.20 -16.20 2.67
CA PRO A 46 18.23 -17.25 2.59
C PRO A 46 17.97 -18.44 3.54
N TYR A 47 17.34 -18.19 4.70
CA TYR A 47 17.01 -19.25 5.66
C TYR A 47 15.88 -20.14 5.14
N PHE A 48 14.84 -19.54 4.55
CA PHE A 48 13.75 -20.31 3.93
C PHE A 48 14.20 -21.12 2.72
N LEU A 49 15.19 -20.63 1.98
CA LEU A 49 15.77 -21.34 0.83
C LEU A 49 16.79 -22.41 1.22
N GLY A 50 17.20 -22.48 2.50
CA GLY A 50 18.27 -23.38 2.95
C GLY A 50 19.67 -22.97 2.48
N GLU A 51 19.83 -21.75 1.95
CA GLU A 51 21.11 -21.19 1.50
C GLU A 51 22.02 -20.84 2.67
N THR A 52 21.44 -20.56 3.83
CA THR A 52 22.18 -20.25 5.06
C THR A 52 21.49 -20.90 6.26
N THR A 53 22.25 -21.55 7.12
CA THR A 53 21.74 -22.10 8.38
C THR A 53 21.38 -20.94 9.32
N PRO A 54 20.11 -20.82 9.76
CA PRO A 54 19.73 -19.76 10.68
C PRO A 54 20.36 -20.00 12.07
N PRO A 55 20.77 -18.94 12.80
CA PRO A 55 21.32 -19.08 14.15
C PRO A 55 20.26 -19.41 15.22
N PHE A 56 18.98 -19.43 14.83
CA PHE A 56 17.82 -19.75 15.66
C PHE A 56 16.78 -20.49 14.80
N SER A 57 15.99 -21.38 15.40
CA SER A 57 14.92 -22.09 14.67
C SER A 57 13.62 -21.27 14.59
N ARG A 58 13.48 -20.24 15.44
CA ARG A 58 12.31 -19.37 15.55
C ARG A 58 12.72 -17.90 15.65
N ALA A 59 12.02 -17.02 14.95
CA ALA A 59 12.26 -15.57 15.03
C ALA A 59 10.97 -14.76 15.07
N THR A 60 11.05 -13.57 15.65
CA THR A 60 9.99 -12.57 15.56
C THR A 60 10.58 -11.20 15.25
N SER A 61 9.91 -10.41 14.42
CA SER A 61 10.34 -9.06 14.08
C SER A 61 9.15 -8.15 13.81
N ILE A 62 9.40 -6.84 13.93
CA ILE A 62 8.47 -5.80 13.49
C ILE A 62 9.18 -5.08 12.36
N GLN A 63 8.83 -5.41 11.12
CA GLN A 63 9.53 -4.95 9.93
C GLN A 63 8.88 -3.68 9.38
N LYS A 64 9.72 -2.68 9.09
CA LYS A 64 9.36 -1.56 8.22
C LYS A 64 9.10 -2.08 6.80
N CYS A 65 7.91 -1.87 6.25
CA CYS A 65 7.55 -2.34 4.92
C CYS A 65 7.13 -1.17 4.02
N ALA A 66 7.47 -1.26 2.73
CA ALA A 66 6.99 -0.34 1.72
C ALA A 66 6.42 -1.06 0.48
N ARG A 67 5.19 -0.70 0.10
CA ARG A 67 4.45 -1.27 -1.05
C ARG A 67 3.98 -0.16 -1.99
N THR A 68 4.67 -0.02 -3.12
CA THR A 68 4.29 0.95 -4.16
C THR A 68 3.13 0.49 -5.03
N SER A 69 2.79 -0.80 -5.01
CA SER A 69 1.60 -1.35 -5.65
C SER A 69 0.31 -0.71 -5.12
N ASP A 70 0.33 -0.27 -3.87
CA ASP A 70 -0.86 0.16 -3.14
C ASP A 70 -1.05 1.69 -3.19
N ILE A 71 -0.14 2.40 -3.86
CA ILE A 71 -0.12 3.87 -3.92
C ILE A 71 -1.44 4.47 -4.41
N ASP A 72 -2.11 3.82 -5.35
CA ASP A 72 -3.39 4.30 -5.89
C ASP A 72 -4.57 3.99 -4.96
N ASN A 73 -4.42 3.09 -3.99
CA ASN A 73 -5.45 2.77 -3.00
C ASN A 73 -5.37 3.68 -1.75
N VAL A 74 -4.22 4.30 -1.51
CA VAL A 74 -4.03 5.25 -0.40
C VAL A 74 -5.04 6.39 -0.49
N GLY A 75 -5.78 6.58 0.61
CA GLY A 75 -6.83 7.59 0.76
C GLY A 75 -8.20 7.17 0.21
N ARG A 76 -8.24 6.17 -0.69
CA ARG A 76 -9.49 5.65 -1.30
C ARG A 76 -10.10 4.50 -0.51
N THR A 77 -9.24 3.75 0.16
CA THR A 77 -9.61 2.64 1.05
C THR A 77 -9.20 2.99 2.48
N ASN A 78 -9.80 2.35 3.46
CA ASN A 78 -9.51 2.66 4.86
C ASN A 78 -8.26 1.94 5.41
N ARG A 79 -7.69 1.01 4.64
CA ARG A 79 -6.67 0.04 5.10
C ARG A 79 -5.32 0.05 4.38
N HIS A 80 -5.20 0.72 3.24
CA HIS A 80 -3.96 0.70 2.44
C HIS A 80 -3.04 1.87 2.77
N ALA A 81 -1.75 1.56 2.82
CA ALA A 81 -0.65 2.52 2.98
C ALA A 81 0.52 2.09 2.07
N THR A 82 1.33 3.06 1.65
CA THR A 82 2.61 2.78 0.98
C THR A 82 3.70 2.40 1.96
N PHE A 83 3.70 2.92 3.19
CA PHE A 83 4.52 2.45 4.30
C PHE A 83 3.64 1.89 5.41
N PHE A 84 4.03 0.78 6.01
CA PHE A 84 3.36 0.19 7.16
C PHE A 84 4.34 -0.70 7.93
N GLU A 85 3.96 -1.11 9.12
CA GLU A 85 4.76 -2.04 9.93
C GLU A 85 4.12 -3.43 9.92
N MET A 86 4.94 -4.44 9.64
CA MET A 86 4.53 -5.85 9.63
C MET A 86 5.14 -6.56 10.82
N MET A 87 4.30 -7.00 11.74
CA MET A 87 4.68 -7.83 12.88
C MET A 87 4.64 -9.30 12.45
N GLY A 88 5.77 -10.00 12.47
CA GLY A 88 5.88 -11.36 11.96
C GLY A 88 6.48 -12.34 12.97
N ASN A 89 6.04 -13.60 12.89
CA ASN A 89 6.67 -14.72 13.57
C ASN A 89 7.05 -15.78 12.53
N PHE A 90 8.27 -16.29 12.65
CA PHE A 90 8.92 -17.12 11.65
C PHE A 90 9.38 -18.44 12.27
N SER A 91 9.17 -19.52 11.54
CA SER A 91 9.68 -20.86 11.84
C SER A 91 10.58 -21.31 10.70
N PHE A 92 11.80 -21.73 11.01
CA PHE A 92 12.76 -22.25 10.05
C PHE A 92 12.92 -23.75 10.27
N GLY A 93 11.98 -24.55 9.73
CA GLY A 93 11.97 -26.00 9.94
C GLY A 93 11.66 -26.46 11.36
N ASP A 94 10.95 -25.65 12.15
CA ASP A 94 10.64 -25.93 13.55
C ASP A 94 9.17 -26.35 13.74
N TYR A 95 8.26 -25.39 13.98
CA TYR A 95 6.82 -25.61 14.00
C TYR A 95 6.17 -25.31 12.64
N PHE A 96 4.95 -25.80 12.42
CA PHE A 96 4.20 -25.61 11.17
C PHE A 96 2.75 -25.16 11.43
N LYS A 97 1.77 -25.60 10.61
CA LYS A 97 0.40 -25.07 10.59
C LYS A 97 -0.30 -25.07 11.95
N GLU A 98 -0.24 -26.20 12.68
CA GLU A 98 -0.96 -26.37 13.95
C GLU A 98 -0.60 -25.28 14.96
N ASP A 99 0.69 -25.11 15.25
CA ASP A 99 1.17 -24.10 16.18
C ASP A 99 1.01 -22.67 15.63
N ALA A 100 1.24 -22.46 14.33
CA ALA A 100 1.07 -21.14 13.71
C ALA A 100 -0.38 -20.62 13.86
N ILE A 101 -1.36 -21.49 13.61
CA ILE A 101 -2.79 -21.20 13.77
C ILE A 101 -3.12 -21.00 15.26
N ALA A 102 -2.61 -21.87 16.15
CA ALA A 102 -2.84 -21.74 17.60
C ALA A 102 -2.29 -20.42 18.16
N PHE A 103 -1.05 -20.04 17.81
CA PHE A 103 -0.42 -18.80 18.23
C PHE A 103 -1.18 -17.57 17.74
N ALA A 104 -1.56 -17.55 16.46
CA ALA A 104 -2.30 -16.43 15.90
C ALA A 104 -3.66 -16.26 16.59
N TRP A 105 -4.39 -17.35 16.80
CA TRP A 105 -5.68 -17.33 17.48
C TRP A 105 -5.58 -16.87 18.93
N GLU A 106 -4.62 -17.41 19.68
CA GLU A 106 -4.40 -17.05 21.07
C GLU A 106 -4.03 -15.56 21.20
N LEU A 107 -3.08 -15.07 20.39
CA LEU A 107 -2.67 -13.67 20.47
C LEU A 107 -3.82 -12.72 20.12
N LEU A 108 -4.59 -12.99 19.07
CA LEU A 108 -5.72 -12.14 18.70
C LEU A 108 -6.83 -12.13 19.77
N THR A 109 -7.19 -13.31 20.30
CA THR A 109 -8.38 -13.44 21.16
C THR A 109 -8.07 -13.19 22.64
N GLN A 110 -6.86 -13.52 23.10
CA GLN A 110 -6.45 -13.37 24.51
C GLN A 110 -5.50 -12.21 24.70
N GLY A 111 -4.50 -12.04 23.82
CA GLY A 111 -3.53 -10.94 23.94
C GLY A 111 -4.14 -9.58 23.59
N TYR A 112 -4.85 -9.49 22.46
CA TYR A 112 -5.53 -8.27 22.03
C TYR A 112 -7.00 -8.19 22.43
N GLY A 113 -7.60 -9.29 22.88
CA GLY A 113 -8.99 -9.33 23.34
C GLY A 113 -10.02 -9.17 22.22
N LEU A 114 -9.69 -9.55 20.98
CA LEU A 114 -10.64 -9.47 19.86
C LEU A 114 -11.79 -10.47 20.05
N GLU A 115 -13.01 -10.01 19.76
CA GLU A 115 -14.22 -10.82 19.77
C GLU A 115 -14.13 -11.97 18.76
N LYS A 116 -14.22 -13.22 19.25
CA LYS A 116 -14.10 -14.44 18.43
C LYS A 116 -15.14 -14.48 17.30
N ASP A 117 -16.34 -14.00 17.57
CA ASP A 117 -17.46 -13.86 16.62
C ASP A 117 -17.34 -12.62 15.73
N LYS A 118 -16.20 -11.94 15.69
CA LYS A 118 -15.87 -11.00 14.62
C LYS A 118 -14.72 -11.49 13.74
N LEU A 119 -14.06 -12.58 14.12
CA LEU A 119 -13.00 -13.18 13.33
C LEU A 119 -13.57 -14.08 12.22
N TRP A 120 -12.95 -13.97 11.05
CA TRP A 120 -13.21 -14.75 9.84
C TRP A 120 -11.89 -15.27 9.30
N ILE A 121 -11.93 -16.45 8.70
CA ILE A 121 -10.75 -17.14 8.19
C ILE A 121 -10.90 -17.33 6.68
N THR A 122 -9.83 -17.07 5.94
CA THR A 122 -9.68 -17.57 4.57
C THR A 122 -8.58 -18.62 4.53
N ILE A 123 -8.72 -19.60 3.65
CA ILE A 123 -7.74 -20.68 3.41
C ILE A 123 -7.61 -20.92 1.91
N PHE A 124 -6.48 -21.50 1.50
CA PHE A 124 -6.31 -21.95 0.13
C PHE A 124 -7.31 -23.05 -0.23
N GLU A 125 -7.84 -23.02 -1.45
CA GLU A 125 -8.95 -23.89 -1.87
C GLU A 125 -8.67 -25.39 -1.69
N ASP A 126 -7.41 -25.80 -1.79
CA ASP A 126 -6.96 -27.19 -1.65
C ASP A 126 -6.34 -27.52 -0.28
N ASP A 127 -6.40 -26.61 0.72
CA ASP A 127 -5.78 -26.82 2.05
C ASP A 127 -6.77 -27.33 3.11
N ASP A 128 -7.15 -28.60 2.98
CA ASP A 128 -8.05 -29.28 3.93
C ASP A 128 -7.49 -29.36 5.36
N GLU A 129 -6.16 -29.43 5.48
CA GLU A 129 -5.46 -29.47 6.77
C GLU A 129 -5.71 -28.17 7.54
N ALA A 130 -5.56 -27.01 6.88
CA ALA A 130 -5.83 -25.72 7.50
C ALA A 130 -7.30 -25.59 7.95
N GLU A 131 -8.27 -26.03 7.14
CA GLU A 131 -9.68 -26.04 7.57
C GLU A 131 -9.87 -26.87 8.85
N HIS A 132 -9.33 -28.09 8.88
CA HIS A 132 -9.47 -28.98 10.02
C HIS A 132 -8.89 -28.37 11.30
N LEU A 133 -7.70 -27.76 11.20
CA LEU A 133 -7.03 -27.10 12.33
C LEU A 133 -7.85 -25.92 12.87
N TRP A 134 -8.38 -25.07 12.00
CA TRP A 134 -9.24 -23.95 12.41
C TRP A 134 -10.53 -24.41 13.09
N ARG A 135 -11.17 -25.45 12.55
CA ARG A 135 -12.37 -26.03 13.14
C ARG A 135 -12.09 -26.65 14.51
N ARG A 136 -10.94 -27.30 14.69
CA ARG A 136 -10.52 -27.88 15.98
C ARG A 136 -10.29 -26.82 17.05
N ILE A 137 -9.83 -25.62 16.68
CA ILE A 137 -9.72 -24.45 17.58
C ILE A 137 -11.09 -23.85 17.94
N GLY A 138 -12.14 -24.17 17.18
CA GLY A 138 -13.51 -23.73 17.43
C GLY A 138 -14.03 -22.64 16.48
N VAL A 139 -13.35 -22.38 15.36
CA VAL A 139 -13.90 -21.51 14.32
C VAL A 139 -15.03 -22.25 13.59
N PRO A 140 -16.26 -21.69 13.53
CA PRO A 140 -17.36 -22.35 12.84
C PRO A 140 -17.12 -22.36 11.33
N ALA A 141 -17.53 -23.44 10.66
CA ALA A 141 -17.34 -23.61 9.21
C ALA A 141 -17.94 -22.45 8.39
N SER A 142 -19.02 -21.82 8.86
CA SER A 142 -19.65 -20.66 8.20
C SER A 142 -18.78 -19.40 8.18
N ARG A 143 -17.64 -19.38 8.89
CA ARG A 143 -16.67 -18.28 8.93
C ARG A 143 -15.32 -18.65 8.32
N ILE A 144 -15.23 -19.81 7.67
CA ILE A 144 -14.04 -20.25 6.94
C ILE A 144 -14.40 -20.21 5.45
N GLN A 145 -13.64 -19.44 4.67
CA GLN A 145 -13.84 -19.31 3.23
C GLN A 145 -12.63 -19.87 2.47
N ARG A 146 -12.89 -20.73 1.50
CA ARG A 146 -11.87 -21.25 0.57
C ARG A 146 -11.72 -20.29 -0.61
N LEU A 147 -10.52 -19.77 -0.83
CA LEU A 147 -10.19 -18.89 -1.94
C LEU A 147 -9.05 -19.46 -2.78
N GLY A 148 -8.96 -19.02 -4.03
CA GLY A 148 -8.00 -19.52 -4.99
C GLY A 148 -6.60 -18.92 -4.84
N MET A 149 -5.77 -19.19 -5.84
CA MET A 149 -4.34 -18.84 -5.84
C MET A 149 -4.04 -17.33 -5.81
N GLU A 150 -4.96 -16.47 -6.25
CA GLU A 150 -4.76 -15.01 -6.18
C GLU A 150 -4.80 -14.49 -4.74
N ASP A 151 -5.59 -15.12 -3.87
CA ASP A 151 -5.88 -14.63 -2.52
C ASP A 151 -5.13 -15.43 -1.45
N ASN A 152 -5.18 -16.77 -1.51
CA ASN A 152 -4.66 -17.65 -0.45
C ASN A 152 -3.44 -18.49 -0.89
N TYR A 153 -2.68 -18.01 -1.87
CA TYR A 153 -1.37 -18.57 -2.19
C TYR A 153 -0.32 -17.46 -2.23
N TRP A 154 0.57 -17.46 -1.25
CA TRP A 154 1.48 -16.35 -1.05
C TRP A 154 2.79 -16.55 -1.82
N SER A 155 3.27 -15.45 -2.41
CA SER A 155 4.65 -15.35 -2.89
C SER A 155 5.15 -13.90 -2.94
N MET A 156 6.48 -13.73 -2.99
CA MET A 156 7.12 -12.41 -3.07
C MET A 156 6.91 -11.64 -4.40
N GLY A 157 6.25 -12.21 -5.39
CA GLY A 157 6.18 -11.67 -6.76
C GLY A 157 7.39 -11.99 -7.66
N VAL A 158 8.50 -12.48 -7.07
CA VAL A 158 9.71 -12.98 -7.76
C VAL A 158 9.98 -14.46 -7.42
N PRO A 159 10.89 -15.16 -8.12
CA PRO A 159 11.34 -16.49 -7.74
C PRO A 159 11.82 -16.56 -6.29
N GLY A 160 11.48 -17.65 -5.59
CA GLY A 160 11.79 -17.80 -4.17
C GLY A 160 10.76 -18.66 -3.41
N PRO A 161 10.81 -18.65 -2.07
CA PRO A 161 9.89 -19.43 -1.24
C PRO A 161 8.45 -18.95 -1.40
N SER A 162 7.51 -19.89 -1.34
CA SER A 162 6.07 -19.70 -1.50
C SER A 162 5.28 -20.82 -0.84
N GLY A 163 3.96 -20.66 -0.75
CA GLY A 163 3.09 -21.71 -0.26
C GLY A 163 1.63 -21.26 -0.11
N PRO A 164 0.72 -22.20 0.21
CA PRO A 164 -0.64 -21.85 0.60
C PRO A 164 -0.61 -20.98 1.85
N SER A 165 -1.65 -20.16 2.00
CA SER A 165 -1.79 -19.28 3.16
C SER A 165 -3.19 -19.32 3.75
N SER A 166 -3.29 -18.92 5.01
CA SER A 166 -4.54 -18.70 5.71
C SER A 166 -4.55 -17.30 6.32
N GLU A 167 -5.62 -16.53 6.09
CA GLU A 167 -5.70 -15.16 6.57
C GLU A 167 -6.79 -15.00 7.63
N LEU A 168 -6.45 -14.29 8.71
CA LEU A 168 -7.38 -13.86 9.74
C LEU A 168 -7.90 -12.46 9.38
N ASN A 169 -9.22 -12.35 9.32
CA ASN A 169 -9.95 -11.16 8.93
C ASN A 169 -10.88 -10.74 10.08
N TYR A 170 -11.03 -9.43 10.28
CA TYR A 170 -11.90 -8.89 11.33
C TYR A 170 -13.11 -8.15 10.74
N ASP A 171 -14.31 -8.54 11.15
CA ASP A 171 -15.56 -7.86 10.79
C ASP A 171 -15.70 -6.54 11.56
N ARG A 172 -15.50 -5.43 10.86
CA ARG A 172 -15.68 -4.08 11.39
C ARG A 172 -17.15 -3.63 11.50
N GLY A 173 -18.07 -4.44 10.99
CA GLY A 173 -19.51 -4.21 11.05
C GLY A 173 -20.09 -3.47 9.83
N PRO A 174 -21.43 -3.31 9.80
CA PRO A 174 -22.17 -2.85 8.62
C PRO A 174 -21.80 -1.45 8.12
N ALA A 175 -21.20 -0.60 8.97
CA ALA A 175 -20.76 0.73 8.57
C ALA A 175 -19.61 0.72 7.55
N PHE A 176 -18.90 -0.40 7.41
CA PHE A 176 -17.70 -0.52 6.58
C PHE A 176 -17.90 -1.29 5.28
N GLY A 177 -19.08 -1.87 5.03
CA GLY A 177 -19.32 -2.62 3.80
C GLY A 177 -20.39 -3.69 3.92
N LYS A 178 -20.49 -4.50 2.87
CA LYS A 178 -21.51 -5.55 2.73
C LYS A 178 -21.20 -6.76 3.60
N GLU A 179 -22.25 -7.43 4.07
CA GLU A 179 -22.13 -8.73 4.75
C GLU A 179 -21.78 -9.86 3.77
N GLY A 180 -21.11 -10.89 4.27
CA GLY A 180 -20.84 -12.12 3.51
C GLY A 180 -19.40 -12.64 3.61
N GLY A 181 -18.59 -12.06 4.49
CA GLY A 181 -17.20 -12.45 4.73
C GLY A 181 -16.18 -11.80 3.79
N PRO A 182 -14.88 -12.11 3.99
CA PRO A 182 -13.75 -11.56 3.23
C PRO A 182 -13.90 -11.63 1.70
N ALA A 183 -14.49 -12.71 1.17
CA ALA A 183 -14.71 -12.88 -0.27
C ALA A 183 -15.67 -11.85 -0.90
N ILE A 184 -16.49 -11.20 -0.07
CA ILE A 184 -17.52 -10.24 -0.53
C ILE A 184 -17.05 -8.79 -0.35
N ASP A 185 -16.42 -8.46 0.77
CA ASP A 185 -16.06 -7.09 1.09
C ASP A 185 -14.85 -6.99 2.03
N GLY A 186 -13.66 -6.80 1.44
CA GLY A 186 -12.44 -6.62 2.23
C GLY A 186 -12.33 -5.28 2.98
N GLU A 187 -13.22 -4.31 2.75
CA GLU A 187 -13.25 -3.08 3.56
C GLU A 187 -13.98 -3.30 4.90
N ARG A 188 -15.04 -4.11 4.91
CA ARG A 188 -15.70 -4.54 6.14
C ARG A 188 -14.92 -5.63 6.86
N TYR A 189 -14.52 -6.68 6.13
CA TYR A 189 -13.77 -7.80 6.66
C TYR A 189 -12.28 -7.56 6.40
N VAL A 190 -11.64 -6.84 7.30
CA VAL A 190 -10.26 -6.40 7.12
C VAL A 190 -9.31 -7.52 7.45
N GLU A 191 -8.55 -7.98 6.45
CA GLU A 191 -7.39 -8.85 6.63
C GLU A 191 -6.38 -8.19 7.57
N ILE A 192 -6.14 -8.81 8.73
CA ILE A 192 -5.21 -8.31 9.74
C ILE A 192 -3.94 -9.15 9.80
N TRP A 193 -4.04 -10.47 9.61
CA TRP A 193 -2.91 -11.38 9.76
C TRP A 193 -2.92 -12.44 8.66
N ASN A 194 -1.84 -12.55 7.91
CA ASN A 194 -1.63 -13.63 6.95
C ASN A 194 -0.63 -14.65 7.51
N LEU A 195 -1.01 -15.94 7.53
CA LEU A 195 -0.19 -17.09 7.89
C LEU A 195 0.20 -17.85 6.63
N VAL A 196 1.47 -17.79 6.25
CA VAL A 196 2.00 -18.46 5.06
C VAL A 196 2.70 -19.76 5.46
N PHE A 197 2.25 -20.84 4.85
CA PHE A 197 2.80 -22.18 5.06
C PHE A 197 3.84 -22.45 3.98
N MET A 198 5.05 -21.94 4.19
CA MET A 198 6.15 -22.01 3.20
C MET A 198 6.56 -23.46 2.98
N GLN A 199 6.35 -23.95 1.76
CA GLN A 199 6.65 -25.34 1.39
C GLN A 199 7.09 -25.52 -0.07
N HIS A 200 6.96 -24.49 -0.92
CA HIS A 200 7.24 -24.60 -2.35
C HIS A 200 8.26 -23.55 -2.81
N LEU A 201 9.09 -23.92 -3.78
CA LEU A 201 9.91 -22.99 -4.56
C LEU A 201 9.16 -22.59 -5.82
N ARG A 202 8.82 -21.31 -5.97
CA ARG A 202 8.21 -20.80 -7.21
C ARG A 202 9.25 -20.32 -8.22
N GLY A 203 8.92 -20.46 -9.49
CA GLY A 203 9.70 -19.93 -10.61
C GLY A 203 9.28 -18.52 -11.04
N GLU A 204 9.79 -18.12 -12.20
CA GLU A 204 9.46 -16.85 -12.84
C GLU A 204 8.00 -16.82 -13.31
N GLY A 205 7.39 -15.64 -13.22
CA GLY A 205 6.00 -15.44 -13.59
C GLY A 205 5.44 -14.19 -12.92
N ASP A 206 4.16 -13.91 -13.16
CA ASP A 206 3.49 -12.80 -12.47
C ASP A 206 3.11 -13.18 -11.04
N LYS A 207 2.59 -12.21 -10.28
CA LYS A 207 2.16 -12.43 -8.89
C LYS A 207 0.78 -13.09 -8.79
N LYS A 208 -0.02 -13.11 -9.88
CA LYS A 208 -1.45 -13.48 -9.89
C LYS A 208 -1.66 -14.95 -10.27
N GLY A 209 -0.86 -15.83 -9.69
CA GLY A 209 -0.98 -17.28 -9.88
C GLY A 209 -0.45 -17.83 -11.21
N ASN A 210 0.15 -17.00 -12.08
CA ASN A 210 0.74 -17.47 -13.32
C ASN A 210 2.27 -17.64 -13.17
N PHE A 211 2.66 -18.66 -12.41
CA PHE A 211 4.05 -19.08 -12.23
C PHE A 211 4.13 -20.59 -11.97
N PRO A 212 5.21 -21.27 -12.41
CA PRO A 212 5.41 -22.68 -12.11
C PRO A 212 5.90 -22.89 -10.67
N ILE A 213 5.49 -23.99 -10.07
CA ILE A 213 6.13 -24.53 -8.87
C ILE A 213 7.28 -25.42 -9.33
N LEU A 214 8.51 -25.07 -8.94
CA LEU A 214 9.74 -25.73 -9.36
C LEU A 214 10.07 -26.96 -8.50
N GLY A 215 9.54 -27.01 -7.28
CA GLY A 215 9.76 -28.08 -6.33
C GLY A 215 9.36 -27.67 -4.91
N GLU A 216 9.66 -28.55 -3.96
CA GLU A 216 9.47 -28.30 -2.54
C GLU A 216 10.69 -27.60 -1.92
N LEU A 217 10.47 -26.84 -0.86
CA LEU A 217 11.57 -26.31 -0.04
C LEU A 217 12.18 -27.44 0.80
N THR A 218 13.45 -27.30 1.17
CA THR A 218 14.15 -28.28 2.01
C THR A 218 13.43 -28.54 3.33
N ASN A 219 12.89 -27.48 3.95
CA ASN A 219 12.13 -27.56 5.19
C ASN A 219 10.82 -26.80 5.04
N LYS A 220 9.73 -27.40 5.52
CA LYS A 220 8.47 -26.70 5.74
C LYS A 220 8.67 -25.63 6.82
N SER A 221 8.21 -24.43 6.54
CA SER A 221 8.53 -23.25 7.35
C SER A 221 7.29 -22.35 7.52
N ILE A 222 7.32 -21.46 8.50
CA ILE A 222 6.24 -20.49 8.74
C ILE A 222 6.77 -19.08 8.51
N ASP A 223 5.99 -18.32 7.75
CA ASP A 223 6.10 -16.87 7.64
C ASP A 223 4.73 -16.29 8.01
N THR A 224 4.69 -15.26 8.83
CA THR A 224 3.46 -14.54 9.12
C THR A 224 3.64 -13.04 9.02
N GLY A 225 2.55 -12.35 8.70
CA GLY A 225 2.51 -10.88 8.69
C GLY A 225 1.21 -10.35 9.26
N LEU A 226 1.28 -9.79 10.46
CA LEU A 226 0.23 -9.01 11.11
C LEU A 226 0.46 -7.52 10.85
N GLY A 227 -0.48 -6.88 10.17
CA GLY A 227 -0.39 -5.45 9.85
C GLY A 227 -0.67 -4.57 11.06
N LEU A 228 0.35 -3.92 11.61
CA LEU A 228 0.20 -3.05 12.79
C LEU A 228 -0.84 -1.96 12.56
N ASP A 229 -0.76 -1.25 11.44
CA ASP A 229 -1.66 -0.14 11.11
C ASP A 229 -3.13 -0.58 11.06
N ARG A 230 -3.39 -1.77 10.51
CA ARG A 230 -4.76 -2.32 10.40
C ARG A 230 -5.28 -2.74 11.76
N LEU A 231 -4.44 -3.43 12.55
CA LEU A 231 -4.81 -3.85 13.89
C LEU A 231 -5.02 -2.64 14.83
N ALA A 232 -4.16 -1.61 14.73
CA ALA A 232 -4.31 -0.37 15.47
C ALA A 232 -5.63 0.32 15.13
N ALA A 233 -6.02 0.37 13.85
CA ALA A 233 -7.30 0.93 13.45
C ALA A 233 -8.49 0.20 14.08
N ILE A 234 -8.42 -1.12 14.24
CA ILE A 234 -9.46 -1.91 14.92
C ILE A 234 -9.44 -1.67 16.44
N LEU A 235 -8.28 -1.80 17.10
CA LEU A 235 -8.14 -1.70 18.56
C LEU A 235 -8.31 -0.27 19.12
N GLN A 236 -8.38 0.73 18.24
CA GLN A 236 -8.62 2.13 18.57
C GLN A 236 -9.98 2.61 18.04
N ASP A 237 -10.76 1.73 17.39
CA ASP A 237 -12.00 2.09 16.70
C ASP A 237 -11.85 3.28 15.73
N ALA A 238 -10.70 3.35 15.05
CA ALA A 238 -10.37 4.44 14.14
C ALA A 238 -10.99 4.19 12.77
N GLN A 239 -11.55 5.23 12.13
CA GLN A 239 -12.21 5.07 10.83
C GLN A 239 -11.28 4.48 9.75
N ASN A 240 -10.02 4.88 9.76
CA ASN A 240 -8.99 4.42 8.83
C ASN A 240 -7.58 4.50 9.45
N VAL A 241 -6.59 3.96 8.75
CA VAL A 241 -5.19 3.92 9.22
C VAL A 241 -4.58 5.31 9.50
N CYS A 242 -5.00 6.38 8.80
CA CYS A 242 -4.49 7.74 9.04
C CYS A 242 -5.01 8.37 10.33
N THR A 243 -6.09 7.82 10.90
CA THR A 243 -6.70 8.32 12.14
C THR A 243 -6.31 7.49 13.37
N THR A 244 -5.30 6.64 13.24
CA THR A 244 -4.67 5.91 14.36
C THR A 244 -3.59 6.76 15.02
N ASP A 245 -3.16 6.42 16.23
CA ASP A 245 -2.06 7.08 16.91
C ASP A 245 -0.72 7.10 16.12
N LEU A 246 -0.54 6.22 15.14
CA LEU A 246 0.62 6.22 14.25
C LEU A 246 0.70 7.43 13.31
N LEU A 247 -0.47 7.97 12.92
CA LEU A 247 -0.57 8.98 11.86
C LEU A 247 -1.42 10.20 12.25
N LEU A 248 -2.22 10.10 13.31
CA LEU A 248 -3.13 11.16 13.73
C LEU A 248 -2.42 12.50 13.99
N PRO A 249 -1.23 12.57 14.62
CA PRO A 249 -0.50 13.83 14.76
C PRO A 249 -0.18 14.48 13.40
N THR A 250 0.32 13.69 12.45
CA THR A 250 0.61 14.16 11.09
C THR A 250 -0.67 14.53 10.35
N PHE A 251 -1.76 13.82 10.57
CA PHE A 251 -3.08 14.15 10.01
C PHE A 251 -3.54 15.53 10.49
N HIS A 252 -3.40 15.82 11.79
CA HIS A 252 -3.68 17.15 12.35
C HIS A 252 -2.75 18.22 11.75
N THR A 253 -1.46 17.95 11.56
CA THR A 253 -0.55 18.88 10.87
C THR A 253 -1.06 19.24 9.47
N VAL A 254 -1.58 18.27 8.70
CA VAL A 254 -2.15 18.55 7.37
C VAL A 254 -3.42 19.40 7.48
N GLN A 255 -4.27 19.17 8.49
CA GLN A 255 -5.46 19.99 8.75
C GLN A 255 -5.10 21.43 9.12
N ASP A 256 -4.09 21.62 9.96
CA ASP A 256 -3.60 22.93 10.37
C ASP A 256 -3.04 23.70 9.17
N LEU A 257 -2.23 23.05 8.34
CA LEU A 257 -1.70 23.64 7.10
C LEU A 257 -2.81 23.98 6.09
N ALA A 258 -3.88 23.18 6.02
CA ALA A 258 -5.04 23.46 5.18
C ALA A 258 -5.98 24.53 5.78
N GLY A 259 -5.79 24.90 7.06
CA GLY A 259 -6.67 25.79 7.80
C GLY A 259 -8.09 25.24 8.00
N ARG A 260 -8.29 23.92 7.85
CA ARG A 260 -9.61 23.28 7.98
C ARG A 260 -9.54 21.80 8.30
N GLN A 261 -10.63 21.30 8.88
CA GLN A 261 -10.83 19.87 9.11
C GLN A 261 -11.01 19.10 7.80
N ALA A 262 -10.58 17.84 7.82
CA ALA A 262 -10.77 16.92 6.70
C ALA A 262 -12.25 16.49 6.61
N PRO A 263 -12.86 16.47 5.42
CA PRO A 263 -14.21 15.95 5.27
C PRO A 263 -14.23 14.42 5.47
N SER A 264 -15.40 13.87 5.79
CA SER A 264 -15.59 12.42 5.99
C SER A 264 -15.55 11.62 4.68
N GLU A 265 -15.82 12.26 3.54
CA GLU A 265 -15.93 11.64 2.22
C GLU A 265 -15.41 12.55 1.09
N GLY A 266 -15.33 11.99 -0.12
CA GLY A 266 -14.92 12.73 -1.33
C GLY A 266 -13.40 12.84 -1.55
N GLU A 267 -13.01 13.53 -2.63
CA GLU A 267 -11.61 13.64 -3.08
C GLU A 267 -10.72 14.49 -2.16
N GLU A 268 -11.31 15.40 -1.37
CA GLU A 268 -10.56 16.13 -0.35
C GLU A 268 -10.12 15.20 0.79
N LYS A 269 -11.00 14.32 1.29
CA LYS A 269 -10.64 13.27 2.26
C LYS A 269 -9.45 12.46 1.77
N VAL A 270 -9.51 12.01 0.50
CA VAL A 270 -8.41 11.29 -0.15
C VAL A 270 -7.12 12.13 -0.10
N SER A 271 -7.19 13.43 -0.40
CA SER A 271 -6.03 14.31 -0.42
C SER A 271 -5.40 14.50 0.97
N PHE A 272 -6.20 14.69 2.02
CA PHE A 272 -5.71 14.72 3.41
C PHE A 272 -4.95 13.44 3.78
N GLN A 273 -5.55 12.28 3.46
CA GLN A 273 -4.94 10.98 3.76
C GLN A 273 -3.68 10.70 2.95
N VAL A 274 -3.66 11.09 1.67
CA VAL A 274 -2.48 10.93 0.80
C VAL A 274 -1.30 11.76 1.31
N VAL A 275 -1.51 13.03 1.70
CA VAL A 275 -0.42 13.86 2.25
C VAL A 275 0.11 13.24 3.55
N THR A 276 -0.80 12.84 4.45
CA THR A 276 -0.47 12.27 5.75
C THR A 276 0.33 10.97 5.65
N GLU A 277 -0.16 10.00 4.88
CA GLU A 277 0.47 8.69 4.76
C GLU A 277 1.81 8.77 3.98
N HIS A 278 1.87 9.61 2.94
CA HIS A 278 3.10 9.76 2.18
C HIS A 278 4.20 10.45 2.96
N ALA A 279 3.90 11.40 3.85
CA ALA A 279 4.90 12.01 4.71
C ALA A 279 5.66 10.94 5.51
N ARG A 280 4.95 9.94 6.04
CA ARG A 280 5.57 8.81 6.74
C ARG A 280 6.48 8.00 5.83
N SER A 281 5.99 7.62 4.66
CA SER A 281 6.78 6.87 3.67
C SER A 281 8.04 7.61 3.20
N ILE A 282 7.93 8.92 2.98
CA ILE A 282 9.04 9.79 2.56
C ILE A 282 10.11 9.84 3.64
N ALA A 283 9.73 10.07 4.89
CA ALA A 283 10.67 10.16 6.02
C ALA A 283 11.48 8.87 6.19
N PHE A 284 10.82 7.70 6.20
CA PHE A 284 11.52 6.42 6.34
C PHE A 284 12.42 6.07 5.16
N LEU A 285 11.99 6.36 3.92
CA LEU A 285 12.83 6.12 2.75
C LEU A 285 14.12 6.96 2.79
N ILE A 286 14.03 8.24 3.19
CA ILE A 286 15.21 9.09 3.33
C ILE A 286 16.07 8.65 4.51
N ALA A 287 15.46 8.27 5.63
CA ALA A 287 16.18 7.77 6.81
C ALA A 287 17.00 6.50 6.50
N ASP A 288 16.48 5.62 5.65
CA ASP A 288 17.22 4.43 5.18
C ASP A 288 18.15 4.74 3.98
N GLY A 289 18.34 6.02 3.61
CA GLY A 289 19.36 6.46 2.65
C GLY A 289 18.91 6.63 1.20
N VAL A 290 17.61 6.60 0.91
CA VAL A 290 17.10 6.85 -0.45
C VAL A 290 17.12 8.36 -0.75
N LEU A 291 17.72 8.74 -1.88
CA LEU A 291 17.71 10.10 -2.39
C LEU A 291 16.90 10.22 -3.68
N PRO A 292 16.31 11.39 -3.99
CA PRO A 292 15.46 11.57 -5.17
C PRO A 292 16.22 11.38 -6.49
N ALA A 293 15.79 10.44 -7.33
CA ALA A 293 16.44 10.08 -8.60
C ALA A 293 15.45 9.92 -9.76
N LYS A 294 15.94 9.66 -10.97
CA LYS A 294 15.11 9.50 -12.18
C LYS A 294 14.61 8.06 -12.37
N ASP A 295 15.23 7.10 -11.70
CA ASP A 295 14.95 5.67 -11.77
C ASP A 295 15.06 5.00 -10.38
N GLY A 296 14.74 3.70 -10.33
CA GLY A 296 14.87 2.86 -9.15
C GLY A 296 14.16 3.38 -7.90
N ARG A 297 14.80 3.16 -6.74
CA ARG A 297 14.31 3.57 -5.41
C ARG A 297 14.14 5.09 -5.32
N GLY A 298 15.06 5.85 -5.89
CA GLY A 298 14.99 7.32 -5.88
C GLY A 298 13.83 7.89 -6.70
N TYR A 299 13.41 7.21 -7.77
CA TYR A 299 12.19 7.58 -8.50
C TYR A 299 10.92 7.32 -7.69
N ILE A 300 10.88 6.23 -6.90
CA ILE A 300 9.77 5.94 -5.99
C ILE A 300 9.62 7.08 -4.97
N LEU A 301 10.72 7.44 -4.29
CA LEU A 301 10.73 8.54 -3.34
C LEU A 301 10.26 9.85 -4.00
N ARG A 302 10.82 10.20 -5.16
CA ARG A 302 10.40 11.39 -5.93
C ARG A 302 8.91 11.36 -6.29
N ARG A 303 8.37 10.20 -6.68
CA ARG A 303 6.95 10.04 -7.01
C ARG A 303 6.06 10.29 -5.79
N LEU A 304 6.42 9.77 -4.62
CA LEU A 304 5.69 9.96 -3.37
C LEU A 304 5.68 11.44 -2.96
N MET A 305 6.86 12.09 -2.90
CA MET A 305 6.99 13.52 -2.59
C MET A 305 6.13 14.38 -3.51
N ARG A 306 6.28 14.23 -4.83
CA ARG A 306 5.49 15.02 -5.80
C ARG A 306 4.01 14.70 -5.75
N ARG A 307 3.61 13.47 -5.38
CA ARG A 307 2.19 13.11 -5.19
C ARG A 307 1.62 13.82 -3.96
N ALA A 308 2.33 13.80 -2.83
CA ALA A 308 1.96 14.52 -1.63
C ALA A 308 1.83 16.03 -1.91
N ILE A 309 2.82 16.66 -2.54
CA ILE A 309 2.78 18.09 -2.89
C ILE A 309 1.57 18.41 -3.78
N ARG A 310 1.28 17.60 -4.81
CA ARG A 310 0.09 17.82 -5.66
C ARG A 310 -1.22 17.72 -4.89
N HIS A 311 -1.34 16.78 -3.94
CA HIS A 311 -2.54 16.67 -3.11
C HIS A 311 -2.64 17.82 -2.11
N ALA A 312 -1.54 18.29 -1.53
CA ALA A 312 -1.52 19.47 -0.68
C ALA A 312 -2.00 20.74 -1.42
N ARG A 313 -1.53 20.96 -2.66
CA ARG A 313 -1.99 22.09 -3.48
C ARG A 313 -3.48 22.00 -3.83
N ARG A 314 -4.04 20.79 -3.98
CA ARG A 314 -5.50 20.60 -4.15
C ARG A 314 -6.30 20.97 -2.91
N LEU A 315 -5.70 20.90 -1.72
CA LEU A 315 -6.31 21.33 -0.46
C LEU A 315 -6.23 22.87 -0.27
N GLY A 316 -5.50 23.58 -1.13
CA GLY A 316 -5.25 25.02 -1.00
C GLY A 316 -4.07 25.33 -0.07
N ILE A 317 -3.21 24.35 0.22
CA ILE A 317 -1.95 24.59 0.95
C ILE A 317 -0.97 25.14 -0.08
N ASP A 318 -0.62 26.43 -0.02
CA ASP A 318 0.29 27.06 -0.98
C ASP A 318 1.77 27.09 -0.51
N GLY A 319 1.99 27.00 0.80
CA GLY A 319 3.34 26.96 1.41
C GLY A 319 3.99 25.56 1.42
N PRO A 320 5.18 25.44 2.03
CA PRO A 320 5.86 24.15 2.24
C PRO A 320 4.99 23.17 3.03
N VAL A 321 4.86 21.94 2.55
CA VAL A 321 4.06 20.89 3.23
C VAL A 321 4.92 19.73 3.73
N LEU A 322 5.95 19.33 2.97
CA LEU A 322 6.74 18.16 3.32
C LEU A 322 7.57 18.38 4.60
N PRO A 323 8.29 19.50 4.80
CA PRO A 323 9.10 19.69 6.00
C PRO A 323 8.28 19.56 7.29
N ALA A 324 7.13 20.23 7.36
CA ALA A 324 6.24 20.19 8.52
C ALA A 324 5.66 18.80 8.77
N THR A 325 5.20 18.12 7.71
CA THR A 325 4.59 16.79 7.86
C THR A 325 5.61 15.70 8.18
N THR A 326 6.83 15.76 7.63
CA THR A 326 7.91 14.83 8.00
C THR A 326 8.45 15.10 9.40
N ALA A 327 8.53 16.36 9.83
CA ALA A 327 8.90 16.68 11.22
C ALA A 327 7.88 16.10 12.22
N SER A 328 6.58 16.18 11.92
CA SER A 328 5.55 15.51 12.72
C SER A 328 5.75 13.99 12.78
N VAL A 329 6.08 13.34 11.65
CA VAL A 329 6.39 11.90 11.62
C VAL A 329 7.58 11.58 12.53
N ILE A 330 8.67 12.34 12.44
CA ILE A 330 9.86 12.13 13.26
C ILE A 330 9.50 12.28 14.74
N GLY A 331 8.80 13.35 15.11
CA GLY A 331 8.36 13.59 16.49
C GLY A 331 7.45 12.49 17.04
N ASN A 332 6.61 11.87 16.21
CA ASN A 332 5.69 10.81 16.64
C ASN A 332 6.36 9.43 16.72
N LEU A 333 7.33 9.12 15.84
CA LEU A 333 7.81 7.76 15.64
C LEU A 333 9.29 7.54 16.04
N SER A 334 10.05 8.59 16.34
CA SER A 334 11.50 8.45 16.61
C SER A 334 11.85 7.64 17.85
N ASP A 335 10.93 7.51 18.81
CA ASP A 335 11.19 6.73 20.03
C ASP A 335 11.23 5.22 19.74
N VAL A 336 10.48 4.79 18.72
CA VAL A 336 10.48 3.41 18.21
C VAL A 336 11.52 3.25 17.10
N TRP A 337 11.69 4.28 16.27
CA TRP A 337 12.56 4.29 15.09
C TRP A 337 13.62 5.40 15.20
N PRO A 338 14.67 5.23 16.02
CA PRO A 338 15.65 6.27 16.34
C PRO A 338 16.41 6.78 15.11
N GLU A 339 16.49 5.99 14.03
CA GLU A 339 17.08 6.40 12.75
C GLU A 339 16.38 7.62 12.14
N LEU A 340 15.08 7.83 12.40
CA LEU A 340 14.35 9.01 11.96
C LEU A 340 14.96 10.29 12.57
N ARG A 341 15.24 10.25 13.87
CA ARG A 341 15.89 11.37 14.58
C ARG A 341 17.34 11.52 14.16
N GLY A 342 18.05 10.41 13.96
CA GLY A 342 19.42 10.41 13.45
C GLY A 342 19.57 11.04 12.07
N GLN A 343 18.51 11.04 11.26
CA GLN A 343 18.49 11.56 9.89
C GLN A 343 17.62 12.82 9.71
N ASP A 344 17.19 13.48 10.79
CA ASP A 344 16.27 14.63 10.74
C ASP A 344 16.75 15.74 9.77
N ALA A 345 17.99 16.21 9.96
CA ALA A 345 18.58 17.24 9.10
C ALA A 345 18.70 16.81 7.62
N LEU A 346 18.92 15.52 7.35
CA LEU A 346 18.94 15.00 5.98
C LEU A 346 17.53 15.00 5.38
N ILE A 347 16.54 14.52 6.14
CA ILE A 347 15.13 14.47 5.75
C ILE A 347 14.66 15.88 5.40
N GLU A 348 14.83 16.85 6.32
CA GLU A 348 14.43 18.25 6.11
C GLU A 348 15.06 18.84 4.84
N ARG A 349 16.38 18.68 4.67
CA ARG A 349 17.10 19.22 3.50
C ARG A 349 16.59 18.60 2.19
N VAL A 350 16.38 17.29 2.16
CA VAL A 350 15.95 16.57 0.93
C VAL A 350 14.52 16.95 0.55
N VAL A 351 13.60 16.95 1.51
CA VAL A 351 12.19 17.25 1.21
C VAL A 351 11.98 18.72 0.83
N THR A 352 12.71 19.64 1.47
CA THR A 352 12.70 21.06 1.14
C THR A 352 13.19 21.28 -0.30
N ALA A 353 14.35 20.73 -0.64
CA ALA A 353 14.94 20.90 -1.97
C ALA A 353 14.06 20.32 -3.09
N GLU A 354 13.44 19.14 -2.90
CA GLU A 354 12.53 18.60 -3.91
C GLU A 354 11.25 19.44 -4.01
N GLU A 355 10.67 19.89 -2.89
CA GLU A 355 9.44 20.70 -2.91
C GLU A 355 9.66 22.05 -3.61
N GLU A 356 10.77 22.74 -3.33
CA GLU A 356 11.14 23.99 -4.01
C GLU A 356 11.38 23.79 -5.51
N SER A 357 12.03 22.68 -5.88
CA SER A 357 12.30 22.36 -7.30
C SER A 357 11.05 21.99 -8.09
N PHE A 358 9.95 21.65 -7.41
CA PHE A 358 8.73 21.17 -8.04
C PHE A 358 7.68 22.27 -8.09
N HIS A 359 7.48 22.85 -9.28
CA HIS A 359 6.36 23.74 -9.57
C HIS A 359 5.19 22.92 -10.17
N PRO A 360 4.18 22.52 -9.36
CA PRO A 360 3.00 21.85 -9.89
C PRO A 360 2.26 22.81 -10.84
N HIS A 361 1.96 22.36 -12.06
CA HIS A 361 1.06 23.11 -12.93
C HIS A 361 -0.33 23.15 -12.28
N SER A 362 -0.79 24.36 -11.96
CA SER A 362 -2.13 24.62 -11.46
C SER A 362 -3.15 24.23 -12.53
N GLY A 363 -3.78 23.06 -12.40
CA GLY A 363 -5.09 22.85 -13.02
C GLY A 363 -6.10 23.82 -12.39
N PRO A 364 -7.24 24.13 -13.04
CA PRO A 364 -8.18 25.12 -12.54
C PRO A 364 -8.65 24.71 -11.14
N GLY A 365 -8.16 25.44 -10.13
CA GLY A 365 -8.50 25.22 -8.73
C GLY A 365 -9.95 25.61 -8.47
N HIS A 366 -10.61 24.86 -7.58
CA HIS A 366 -11.82 25.38 -6.96
C HIS A 366 -11.45 26.67 -6.21
N PRO A 367 -12.29 27.73 -6.30
CA PRO A 367 -11.99 28.96 -5.59
C PRO A 367 -11.95 28.67 -4.08
N PRO A 368 -11.07 29.34 -3.32
CA PRO A 368 -11.06 29.22 -1.87
C PRO A 368 -12.45 29.56 -1.33
N ALA A 369 -12.91 28.79 -0.33
CA ALA A 369 -14.14 29.07 0.38
C ALA A 369 -14.02 30.43 1.08
N GLY A 370 -14.47 31.47 0.40
CA GLY A 370 -14.43 32.84 0.89
C GLY A 370 -15.23 32.99 2.17
N ARG A 371 -14.62 33.66 3.16
CA ARG A 371 -15.31 34.28 4.29
C ARG A 371 -16.48 35.10 3.73
N ARG A 372 -17.71 34.75 4.11
CA ARG A 372 -18.90 35.54 3.77
C ARG A 372 -19.07 36.60 4.85
N ASP A 373 -18.66 37.81 4.54
CA ASP A 373 -19.19 39.01 5.18
C ASP A 373 -20.60 39.27 4.61
N HIS A 374 -21.59 39.34 5.50
CA HIS A 374 -22.93 39.85 5.17
C HIS A 374 -22.89 41.38 5.09
N PRO A 375 -23.59 41.98 4.11
CA PRO A 375 -24.74 42.79 4.53
C PRO A 375 -25.99 42.76 3.62
N HIS A 376 -27.13 42.89 4.29
CA HIS A 376 -28.39 43.56 3.95
C HIS A 376 -29.30 43.14 2.77
N LEU A 377 -30.53 42.81 3.20
CA LEU A 377 -31.83 42.85 2.53
C LEU A 377 -32.01 43.87 1.39
N ARG A 378 -32.75 43.45 0.35
CA ARG A 378 -34.04 44.06 -0.04
C ARG A 378 -34.84 43.14 -0.97
N GLU A 379 -36.15 43.09 -0.71
CA GLU A 379 -37.19 42.39 -1.46
C GLU A 379 -37.42 42.99 -2.86
N ALA A 380 -37.86 42.17 -3.83
CA ALA A 380 -38.93 42.52 -4.75
C ALA A 380 -39.48 41.28 -5.51
N VAL A 381 -40.79 41.30 -5.65
CA VAL A 381 -41.73 40.30 -6.18
C VAL A 381 -41.75 40.28 -7.73
N GLY A 382 -42.07 39.13 -8.34
CA GLY A 382 -42.68 39.07 -9.69
C GLY A 382 -42.30 37.88 -10.59
N ARG A 383 -43.22 36.92 -10.75
CA ARG A 383 -43.27 35.93 -11.87
C ARG A 383 -44.25 36.44 -12.97
N PRO A 384 -44.44 35.76 -14.11
CA PRO A 384 -43.49 35.36 -15.16
C PRO A 384 -44.00 35.75 -16.58
N ALA A 385 -43.15 35.72 -17.61
CA ALA A 385 -43.61 35.83 -19.00
C ALA A 385 -43.00 34.73 -19.90
N ARG A 386 -43.90 33.95 -20.50
CA ARG A 386 -43.66 33.00 -21.60
C ARG A 386 -43.24 33.74 -22.87
N ARG A 387 -42.34 33.15 -23.67
CA ARG A 387 -42.39 33.30 -25.13
C ARG A 387 -41.82 32.08 -25.87
N ASN A 388 -42.64 31.63 -26.82
CA ASN A 388 -42.44 30.58 -27.83
C ASN A 388 -41.31 30.86 -28.81
N ARG A 389 -40.72 29.77 -29.35
CA ARG A 389 -40.42 29.49 -30.79
C ARG A 389 -39.90 28.03 -30.87
N LEU A 390 -40.61 27.00 -31.40
CA LEU A 390 -40.82 26.61 -32.83
C LEU A 390 -39.50 26.70 -33.63
N ARG A 391 -38.95 25.71 -34.36
CA ARG A 391 -39.30 24.41 -34.99
C ARG A 391 -37.95 23.63 -35.11
N THR A 392 -37.84 22.31 -35.26
CA THR A 392 -38.20 21.50 -36.43
C THR A 392 -38.22 20.00 -36.09
N ARG A 393 -39.28 19.30 -36.51
CA ARG A 393 -39.37 17.83 -36.61
C ARG A 393 -38.94 17.40 -38.02
N ARG A 394 -38.25 16.26 -38.13
CA ARG A 394 -38.36 15.36 -39.28
C ARG A 394 -38.64 13.95 -38.77
N HIS A 395 -39.73 13.38 -39.28
CA HIS A 395 -40.17 12.01 -39.10
C HIS A 395 -39.39 11.07 -40.01
N LEU A 396 -39.13 9.84 -39.56
CA LEU A 396 -39.26 8.66 -40.41
C LEU A 396 -39.62 7.42 -39.58
N ARG A 397 -40.54 6.65 -40.14
CA ARG A 397 -41.31 5.53 -39.55
C ARG A 397 -40.49 4.23 -39.51
N LEU A 398 -40.77 3.38 -38.52
CA LEU A 398 -40.49 1.93 -38.49
C LEU A 398 -41.54 1.16 -39.32
N PRO A 399 -41.29 -0.11 -39.70
CA PRO A 399 -42.00 -1.24 -39.04
C PRO A 399 -41.09 -2.53 -38.91
N PRO A 400 -41.57 -3.75 -38.55
CA PRO A 400 -41.15 -4.44 -37.31
C PRO A 400 -40.54 -5.85 -37.51
N GLY A 401 -39.98 -6.44 -36.44
CA GLY A 401 -39.89 -7.91 -36.29
C GLY A 401 -38.64 -8.48 -35.60
N ALA A 402 -38.90 -9.46 -34.72
CA ALA A 402 -38.02 -10.53 -34.19
C ALA A 402 -37.11 -10.26 -32.98
N ASP A 403 -37.71 -10.55 -31.82
CA ASP A 403 -37.22 -11.27 -30.63
C ASP A 403 -35.78 -11.86 -30.61
N ARG A 404 -34.99 -11.48 -29.58
CA ARG A 404 -34.18 -12.35 -28.69
C ARG A 404 -33.31 -11.49 -27.75
N ARG A 405 -33.58 -11.56 -26.44
CA ARG A 405 -32.89 -10.79 -25.39
C ARG A 405 -31.51 -11.35 -25.08
N GLY A 406 -30.48 -10.53 -25.30
CA GLY A 406 -29.09 -10.74 -24.87
C GLY A 406 -28.65 -9.67 -23.86
N ARG A 407 -27.80 -10.09 -22.91
CA ARG A 407 -27.15 -9.35 -21.81
C ARG A 407 -26.48 -8.02 -22.25
N PRO A 408 -26.42 -6.97 -21.42
CA PRO A 408 -25.62 -5.79 -21.74
C PRO A 408 -24.16 -5.97 -21.30
N ARG A 409 -23.24 -5.90 -22.28
CA ARG A 409 -21.80 -5.74 -22.09
C ARG A 409 -21.48 -4.27 -21.79
N GLY A 410 -20.74 -4.03 -20.70
CA GLY A 410 -20.12 -2.75 -20.38
C GLY A 410 -18.95 -2.43 -21.32
N ARG A 411 -18.79 -1.14 -21.64
CA ARG A 411 -17.76 -0.59 -22.52
C ARG A 411 -16.38 -0.68 -21.87
N THR A 412 -15.44 -1.34 -22.55
CA THR A 412 -14.00 -1.29 -22.25
C THR A 412 -13.31 -0.24 -23.14
N HIS A 413 -12.64 0.73 -22.53
CA HIS A 413 -11.73 1.64 -23.23
C HIS A 413 -10.40 0.92 -23.54
N ARG A 414 -10.09 0.72 -24.82
CA ARG A 414 -8.79 0.19 -25.28
C ARG A 414 -7.67 1.23 -25.10
N ARG A 415 -6.74 0.98 -24.18
CA ARG A 415 -5.39 1.56 -24.19
C ARG A 415 -4.50 0.84 -25.22
N ARG A 416 -4.48 1.30 -26.46
CA ARG A 416 -3.40 1.02 -27.44
C ARG A 416 -3.09 2.33 -28.17
N GLY A 417 -2.24 3.16 -27.59
CA GLY A 417 -1.85 4.44 -28.20
C GLY A 417 -0.57 5.07 -27.68
N THR A 418 -0.09 4.68 -26.51
CA THR A 418 1.07 5.33 -25.86
C THR A 418 2.41 4.63 -26.06
N LEU A 419 2.45 3.33 -26.39
CA LEU A 419 3.70 2.58 -26.61
C LEU A 419 4.38 2.85 -27.97
N ARG A 420 3.63 3.30 -28.99
CA ARG A 420 4.23 3.66 -30.30
C ARG A 420 4.91 5.03 -30.32
N ARG A 421 4.53 5.95 -29.42
CA ARG A 421 5.12 7.31 -29.38
C ARG A 421 6.45 7.37 -28.64
N THR A 422 6.69 6.47 -27.69
CA THR A 422 7.97 6.39 -26.95
C THR A 422 9.06 5.69 -27.76
N ALA A 423 8.70 4.62 -28.50
CA ALA A 423 9.63 3.94 -29.40
C ALA A 423 10.15 4.86 -30.52
N GLY A 424 9.25 5.61 -31.18
CA GLY A 424 9.65 6.54 -32.26
C GLY A 424 10.53 7.72 -31.80
N ARG A 425 10.45 8.14 -30.53
CA ARG A 425 11.34 9.18 -29.97
C ARG A 425 12.73 8.63 -29.62
N ALA A 426 12.84 7.37 -29.22
CA ALA A 426 14.12 6.73 -28.91
C ALA A 426 14.93 6.42 -30.19
N GLU A 427 14.25 6.06 -31.28
CA GLU A 427 14.88 5.85 -32.59
C GLU A 427 15.34 7.16 -33.24
N GLY A 428 14.54 8.23 -33.16
CA GLY A 428 14.92 9.55 -33.66
C GLY A 428 16.16 10.15 -32.95
N ALA A 429 16.30 9.90 -31.65
CA ALA A 429 17.46 10.35 -30.87
C ALA A 429 18.75 9.56 -31.18
N ARG A 430 18.63 8.29 -31.62
CA ARG A 430 19.77 7.45 -32.05
C ARG A 430 20.22 7.77 -33.48
N GLN A 431 19.30 8.13 -34.38
CA GLN A 431 19.64 8.54 -35.75
C GLN A 431 20.27 9.94 -35.80
N GLY A 432 19.82 10.89 -34.97
CA GLY A 432 20.41 12.23 -34.91
C GLY A 432 21.88 12.28 -34.42
N ARG A 433 22.36 11.26 -33.71
CA ARG A 433 23.77 11.16 -33.27
C ARG A 433 24.70 10.51 -34.30
N ARG A 434 24.19 9.82 -35.32
CA ARG A 434 25.01 9.21 -36.38
C ARG A 434 25.25 10.12 -37.59
N GLN A 435 24.50 11.21 -37.73
CA GLN A 435 24.68 12.17 -38.83
C GLN A 435 25.58 13.38 -38.48
N GLY A 436 26.20 13.40 -37.29
CA GLY A 436 27.10 14.47 -36.85
C GLY A 436 28.60 14.16 -36.91
N GLN A 437 28.97 12.99 -37.44
CA GLN A 437 30.37 12.55 -37.57
C GLN A 437 30.64 12.11 -39.01
N ASP A 438 30.60 13.05 -39.96
CA ASP A 438 31.20 12.87 -41.29
C ASP A 438 31.32 14.23 -41.96
N CYS A 439 32.24 15.07 -41.46
CA CYS A 439 32.72 16.27 -42.12
C CYS A 439 34.05 16.70 -41.46
N ARG A 440 35.17 16.11 -41.91
CA ARG A 440 36.51 16.72 -41.98
C ARG A 440 37.47 15.73 -42.65
N GLY A 441 37.89 16.07 -43.88
CA GLY A 441 38.95 15.39 -44.63
C GLY A 441 40.36 15.69 -44.10
N PRO A 442 41.39 15.08 -44.73
CA PRO A 442 42.68 14.79 -44.10
C PRO A 442 43.70 15.93 -44.26
N ALA A 443 44.60 16.06 -43.28
CA ALA A 443 45.87 16.78 -43.45
C ALA A 443 46.99 16.03 -42.73
N GLN A 444 48.11 15.96 -43.45
CA GLN A 444 49.30 15.16 -43.25
C GLN A 444 50.28 15.73 -42.20
N ASP A 445 51.19 14.82 -41.81
CA ASP A 445 52.59 14.97 -41.39
C ASP A 445 52.97 15.59 -40.04
N GLY A 446 53.83 14.83 -39.34
CA GLY A 446 55.08 15.41 -38.85
C GLY A 446 55.45 15.19 -37.38
N HIS A 447 56.28 14.17 -37.16
CA HIS A 447 57.38 14.10 -36.17
C HIS A 447 57.14 14.06 -34.64
N LEU A 448 57.56 12.91 -34.10
CA LEU A 448 58.19 12.69 -32.78
C LEU A 448 59.43 13.61 -32.58
N PRO A 449 59.87 13.89 -31.34
CA PRO A 449 60.39 12.89 -30.39
C PRO A 449 59.46 12.50 -29.26
#